data_AF-A0A7C0WZQ8-F1
#
_entry.id   AF-A0A7C0WZQ8-F1
#
_cell.length_a   1.000
_cell.length_b   1.000
_cell.length_c   1.000
_cell.angle_alpha   90.00
_cell.angle_beta   90.00
_cell.angle_gamma   90.00
#
_symmetry.space_group_name_H-M   'P 1'
#
loop_
_entity.id
_entity.type
_entity.pdbx_description
1 polymer ?
#
loop_
_entity_poly.entity_id
_entity_poly.type
_entity_poly.pdbx_seq_one_letter_code
_entity_poly.pdbx_strand_id
1 'polypeptide(L)'
;MQGDKGKNVSKKTREMVIVLAIIGLIILLTVAETNIKAISPNVLPSSSILVFALINLNIVLLILVIFLVIRNVVKLLIERRRGILGVKLRSKLVVAFVTLTIIPTMVLFIASMIFLSRSMETWLSREVKHALEESMKVANIYYKEASADAIHYASSISKEITERRLLKEGNLEILKALLEEKMSLFRLSAVEVFSAQGEELVKIISPSLGIARLPSPESKNVKAAMSGNTI
;
A
#
# COMPACT_ATOMS: atom_id res chain seq x y z
N MET A 1 71.20 20.74 5.94
CA MET A 1 70.22 19.68 6.27
C MET A 1 69.15 20.25 7.19
N GLN A 2 68.01 20.69 6.66
CA GLN A 2 66.76 20.98 7.39
C GLN A 2 65.72 21.46 6.37
N GLY A 3 64.68 20.67 6.09
CA GLY A 3 63.68 21.08 5.08
C GLY A 3 62.53 20.10 4.79
N ASP A 4 62.55 18.86 5.31
CA ASP A 4 61.56 17.85 4.93
C ASP A 4 60.47 17.56 6.00
N LYS A 5 60.56 18.12 7.21
CA LYS A 5 59.63 17.77 8.30
C LYS A 5 58.23 18.42 8.19
N GLY A 6 58.07 19.52 7.46
CA GLY A 6 56.81 20.29 7.42
C GLY A 6 55.72 19.75 6.49
N LYS A 7 56.07 19.03 5.42
CA LYS A 7 55.09 18.59 4.39
C LYS A 7 54.38 17.26 4.72
N ASN A 8 54.91 16.47 5.67
CA ASN A 8 54.36 15.16 6.03
C ASN A 8 53.26 15.22 7.12
N VAL A 9 53.24 16.26 7.97
CA VAL A 9 52.28 16.38 9.09
C VAL A 9 50.85 16.66 8.61
N SER A 10 50.68 17.44 7.54
CA SER A 10 49.36 17.78 6.95
C SER A 10 48.67 16.60 6.25
N LYS A 11 49.43 15.63 5.74
CA LYS A 11 48.86 14.42 5.10
C LYS A 11 48.34 13.42 6.14
N LYS A 12 49.10 13.19 7.22
CA LYS A 12 48.70 12.29 8.31
C LYS A 12 47.45 12.80 9.05
N THR A 13 47.33 14.11 9.25
CA THR A 13 46.17 14.73 9.91
C THR A 13 44.89 14.61 9.10
N ARG A 14 44.94 14.78 7.77
CA ARG A 14 43.75 14.55 6.91
C ARG A 14 43.28 13.11 6.91
N GLU A 15 44.21 12.15 6.86
CA GLU A 15 43.86 10.72 6.92
C GLU A 15 43.25 10.35 8.27
N MET A 16 43.78 10.91 9.36
CA MET A 16 43.25 10.71 10.71
C MET A 16 41.86 11.33 10.91
N VAL A 17 41.59 12.51 10.36
CA VAL A 17 40.26 13.14 10.40
C VAL A 17 39.22 12.27 9.70
N ILE A 18 39.58 11.58 8.61
CA ILE A 18 38.62 10.78 7.88
C ILE A 18 38.40 9.41 8.53
N VAL A 19 39.44 8.82 9.10
CA VAL A 19 39.29 7.65 9.99
C VAL A 19 38.37 8.00 11.15
N LEU A 20 38.53 9.16 11.76
CA LEU A 20 37.64 9.66 12.82
C LEU A 20 36.22 9.92 12.32
N ALA A 21 36.03 10.39 11.09
CA ALA A 21 34.70 10.58 10.50
C ALA A 21 33.99 9.24 10.23
N ILE A 22 34.71 8.22 9.77
CA ILE A 22 34.18 6.86 9.58
C ILE A 22 33.81 6.26 10.93
N ILE A 23 34.68 6.38 11.94
CA ILE A 23 34.41 5.92 13.31
C ILE A 23 33.20 6.67 13.89
N GLY A 24 33.12 7.98 13.70
CA GLY A 24 31.98 8.79 14.14
C GLY A 24 30.67 8.37 13.46
N LEU A 25 30.71 8.02 12.18
CA LEU A 25 29.55 7.53 11.45
C LEU A 25 29.12 6.13 11.90
N ILE A 26 30.07 5.24 12.20
CA ILE A 26 29.80 3.92 12.80
C ILE A 26 29.11 4.10 14.16
N ILE A 27 29.62 5.02 15.00
CA ILE A 27 29.03 5.33 16.30
C ILE A 27 27.62 5.92 16.12
N LEU A 28 27.43 6.87 15.20
CA LEU A 28 26.12 7.47 14.91
C LEU A 28 25.08 6.42 14.50
N LEU A 29 25.45 5.51 13.58
CA LEU A 29 24.59 4.42 13.14
C LEU A 29 24.23 3.47 14.28
N THR A 30 25.20 3.14 15.15
CA THR A 30 24.99 2.28 16.34
C THR A 30 24.06 2.95 17.37
N VAL A 31 24.17 4.27 17.54
CA VAL A 31 23.31 5.05 18.44
C VAL A 31 21.89 5.18 17.87
N ALA A 32 21.76 5.41 16.57
CA ALA A 32 20.45 5.44 15.91
C ALA A 32 19.72 4.09 16.07
N GLU A 33 20.43 2.98 15.96
CA GLU A 33 19.91 1.63 16.19
C GLU A 33 19.36 1.45 17.62
N THR A 34 20.10 1.89 18.64
CA THR A 34 19.69 1.75 20.04
C THR A 34 18.45 2.59 20.37
N ASN A 35 18.33 3.78 19.77
CA ASN A 35 17.15 4.64 19.94
C ASN A 35 15.91 4.06 19.26
N ILE A 36 16.04 3.47 18.07
CA ILE A 36 14.92 2.84 17.36
C ILE A 36 14.38 1.63 18.14
N LYS A 37 15.27 0.80 18.72
CA LYS A 37 14.90 -0.33 19.57
C LYS A 37 14.20 0.09 20.88
N ALA A 38 14.53 1.26 21.42
CA ALA A 38 13.91 1.80 22.63
C ALA A 38 12.45 2.27 22.41
N ILE A 39 12.10 2.65 21.18
CA ILE A 39 10.77 3.19 20.85
C ILE A 39 9.80 2.06 20.46
N SER A 40 10.29 0.96 19.87
CA SER A 40 9.46 -0.17 19.45
C SER A 40 10.14 -1.51 19.75
N PRO A 41 9.88 -2.14 20.92
CA PRO A 41 10.49 -3.41 21.30
C PRO A 41 9.97 -4.64 20.53
N ASN A 42 8.85 -4.54 19.81
CA ASN A 42 8.16 -5.67 19.16
C ASN A 42 8.24 -5.71 17.62
N VAL A 43 8.97 -4.79 16.97
CA VAL A 43 8.99 -4.70 15.49
C VAL A 43 9.92 -5.70 14.80
N LEU A 44 10.79 -6.42 15.52
CA LEU A 44 11.82 -7.25 14.88
C LEU A 44 11.95 -8.62 15.59
N PRO A 45 11.62 -9.74 14.92
CA PRO A 45 11.94 -11.08 15.39
C PRO A 45 13.44 -11.23 15.65
N SER A 46 13.85 -12.14 16.54
CA SER A 46 15.25 -12.38 16.90
C SER A 46 16.17 -12.70 15.71
N SER A 47 15.62 -13.21 14.60
CA SER A 47 16.31 -13.43 13.32
C SER A 47 16.71 -12.14 12.60
N SER A 48 16.10 -11.01 12.94
CA SER A 48 16.41 -9.70 12.37
C SER A 48 17.73 -9.12 12.86
N ILE A 49 18.29 -9.58 14.00
CA ILE A 49 19.57 -9.06 14.50
C ILE A 49 20.71 -9.35 13.51
N LEU A 50 20.73 -10.55 12.91
CA LEU A 50 21.73 -10.92 11.91
C LEU A 50 21.56 -10.14 10.61
N VAL A 51 20.34 -10.06 10.08
CA VAL A 51 20.04 -9.31 8.86
C VAL A 51 20.37 -7.83 9.05
N PHE A 52 20.04 -7.28 10.21
CA PHE A 52 20.30 -5.90 10.57
C PHE A 52 21.81 -5.63 10.74
N ALA A 53 22.53 -6.50 11.44
CA ALA A 53 23.99 -6.43 11.56
C ALA A 53 24.67 -6.52 10.19
N LEU A 54 24.18 -7.38 9.30
CA LEU A 54 24.66 -7.50 7.92
C LEU A 54 24.40 -6.22 7.11
N ILE A 55 23.21 -5.62 7.21
CA ILE A 55 22.90 -4.35 6.52
C ILE A 55 23.81 -3.23 7.01
N ASN A 56 23.94 -3.05 8.33
CA ASN A 56 24.80 -2.02 8.90
C ASN A 56 26.28 -2.25 8.55
N LEU A 57 26.76 -3.50 8.66
CA LEU A 57 28.10 -3.87 8.24
C LEU A 57 28.32 -3.55 6.76
N ASN A 58 27.35 -3.87 5.89
CA ASN A 58 27.43 -3.58 4.47
C ASN A 58 27.47 -2.06 4.19
N ILE A 59 26.66 -1.26 4.88
CA ILE A 59 26.67 0.21 4.80
C ILE A 59 28.04 0.77 5.20
N VAL A 60 28.58 0.32 6.33
CA VAL A 60 29.92 0.75 6.80
C VAL A 60 31.00 0.36 5.80
N LEU A 61 30.97 -0.88 5.30
CA LEU A 61 31.91 -1.40 4.31
C LEU A 61 31.81 -0.61 2.99
N LEU A 62 30.60 -0.29 2.54
CA LEU A 62 30.34 0.51 1.34
C LEU A 62 30.92 1.92 1.49
N ILE A 63 30.65 2.59 2.62
CA ILE A 63 31.21 3.91 2.90
C ILE A 63 32.74 3.87 2.94
N LEU A 64 33.32 2.84 3.57
CA LEU A 64 34.76 2.63 3.60
C LEU A 64 35.33 2.49 2.18
N VAL A 65 34.71 1.69 1.32
CA VAL A 65 35.14 1.50 -0.08
C VAL A 65 35.02 2.80 -0.86
N ILE A 66 33.87 3.49 -0.81
CA ILE A 66 33.67 4.79 -1.46
C ILE A 66 34.75 5.77 -1.01
N PHE A 67 35.03 5.81 0.28
CA PHE A 67 36.08 6.66 0.83
C PHE A 67 37.46 6.33 0.26
N LEU A 68 37.87 5.06 0.27
CA LEU A 68 39.15 4.62 -0.27
C LEU A 68 39.29 4.96 -1.76
N VAL A 69 38.21 4.76 -2.54
CA VAL A 69 38.16 5.11 -3.96
C VAL A 69 38.35 6.61 -4.15
N ILE A 70 37.57 7.45 -3.46
CA ILE A 70 37.68 8.92 -3.56
C ILE A 70 39.09 9.37 -3.16
N ARG A 71 39.65 8.87 -2.06
CA ARG A 71 41.01 9.19 -1.61
C ARG A 71 42.04 8.85 -2.68
N ASN A 72 41.95 7.66 -3.27
CA ASN A 72 42.87 7.20 -4.31
C ASN A 72 42.75 8.03 -5.59
N VAL A 73 41.52 8.34 -6.01
CA VAL A 73 41.25 9.19 -7.19
C VAL A 73 41.77 10.61 -6.97
N VAL A 74 41.48 11.24 -5.83
CA VAL A 74 41.97 12.58 -5.49
C VAL A 74 43.50 12.62 -5.46
N LYS A 75 44.14 11.60 -4.85
CA LYS A 75 45.60 11.47 -4.84
C LYS A 75 46.16 11.37 -6.26
N LEU A 76 45.56 10.54 -7.11
CA LEU A 76 45.96 10.37 -8.51
C LEU A 76 45.85 11.68 -9.30
N LEU A 77 44.75 12.43 -9.12
CA LEU A 77 44.54 13.72 -9.78
C LEU A 77 45.56 14.79 -9.34
N ILE A 78 45.92 14.82 -8.05
CA ILE A 78 46.93 15.75 -7.51
C ILE A 78 48.34 15.36 -7.98
N GLU A 79 48.69 14.07 -7.96
CA GLU A 79 49.99 13.57 -8.43
C GLU A 79 50.18 13.83 -9.93
N ARG A 80 49.09 13.77 -10.72
CA ARG A 80 49.08 14.12 -12.15
C ARG A 80 49.46 15.58 -12.39
N ARG A 81 49.04 16.51 -11.52
CA ARG A 81 49.41 17.94 -11.62
C ARG A 81 50.86 18.22 -11.20
N ARG A 82 51.48 17.37 -10.39
CA ARG A 82 52.85 17.59 -9.87
C ARG A 82 53.97 17.02 -10.74
N GLY A 83 53.65 16.47 -11.92
CA GLY A 83 54.64 16.05 -12.92
C GLY A 83 55.57 14.90 -12.46
N ILE A 84 55.16 14.11 -11.48
CA ILE A 84 56.00 13.06 -10.90
C ILE A 84 56.24 11.95 -11.94
N LEU A 85 57.51 11.62 -12.20
CA LEU A 85 57.94 10.55 -13.10
C LEU A 85 57.25 9.23 -12.70
N GLY A 86 56.51 8.60 -13.63
CA GLY A 86 55.77 7.35 -13.42
C GLY A 86 54.24 7.48 -13.27
N VAL A 87 53.69 8.68 -13.02
CA VAL A 87 52.23 8.87 -12.86
C VAL A 87 51.44 8.56 -14.14
N LYS A 88 52.02 8.81 -15.32
CA LYS A 88 51.39 8.53 -16.63
C LYS A 88 51.05 7.05 -16.80
N LEU A 89 52.00 6.15 -16.47
CA LEU A 89 51.81 4.69 -16.53
C LEU A 89 50.76 4.22 -15.53
N ARG A 90 50.86 4.65 -14.26
CA ARG A 90 49.88 4.31 -13.22
C ARG A 90 48.46 4.73 -13.61
N SER A 91 48.28 5.95 -14.11
CA SER A 91 46.94 6.42 -14.50
C SER A 91 46.36 5.64 -15.68
N LYS A 92 47.19 5.26 -16.67
CA LYS A 92 46.76 4.49 -17.84
C LYS A 92 46.29 3.09 -17.43
N LEU A 93 47.00 2.46 -16.49
CA LEU A 93 46.60 1.16 -15.91
C LEU A 93 45.30 1.27 -15.11
N VAL A 94 45.15 2.30 -14.28
CA VAL A 94 43.91 2.51 -13.50
C VAL A 94 42.71 2.72 -14.43
N VAL A 95 42.86 3.55 -15.47
CA VAL A 95 41.79 3.77 -16.45
C VAL A 95 41.43 2.46 -17.17
N ALA A 96 42.43 1.67 -17.60
CA ALA A 96 42.17 0.38 -18.23
C ALA A 96 41.40 -0.59 -17.30
N PHE A 97 41.79 -0.69 -16.03
CA PHE A 97 41.10 -1.50 -15.04
C PHE A 97 39.66 -1.03 -14.78
N VAL A 98 39.46 0.28 -14.61
CA VAL A 98 38.13 0.84 -14.37
C VAL A 98 37.21 0.56 -15.57
N THR A 99 37.67 0.82 -16.79
CA THR A 99 36.90 0.54 -18.00
C THR A 99 36.56 -0.95 -18.13
N LEU A 100 37.52 -1.84 -17.85
CA LEU A 100 37.31 -3.29 -17.89
C LEU A 100 36.27 -3.77 -16.87
N THR A 101 36.26 -3.19 -15.67
CA THR A 101 35.32 -3.56 -14.58
C THR A 101 33.92 -2.93 -14.72
N ILE A 102 33.80 -1.76 -15.37
CA ILE A 102 32.51 -1.11 -15.60
C ILE A 102 31.61 -1.97 -16.49
N ILE A 103 32.16 -2.64 -17.51
CA ILE A 103 31.39 -3.45 -18.46
C ILE A 103 30.57 -4.54 -17.75
N PRO A 104 31.16 -5.50 -17.01
CA PRO A 104 30.39 -6.54 -16.32
C PRO A 104 29.49 -5.96 -15.21
N THR A 105 29.90 -4.89 -14.54
CA THR A 105 29.10 -4.23 -13.50
C THR A 105 27.82 -3.62 -14.08
N MET A 106 27.91 -2.97 -15.24
CA MET A 106 26.76 -2.40 -15.94
C MET A 106 25.78 -3.48 -16.40
N VAL A 107 26.29 -4.60 -16.92
CA VAL A 107 25.46 -5.74 -17.29
C VAL A 107 24.68 -6.27 -16.09
N LEU A 108 25.35 -6.47 -14.95
CA LEU A 108 24.70 -6.91 -13.70
C LEU A 108 23.68 -5.90 -13.18
N PHE A 109 23.98 -4.60 -13.28
CA PHE A 109 23.08 -3.53 -12.86
C PHE A 109 21.79 -3.51 -13.71
N ILE A 110 21.93 -3.58 -15.03
CA ILE A 110 20.78 -3.64 -15.96
C ILE A 110 19.96 -4.90 -15.72
N ALA A 111 20.62 -6.07 -15.61
CA ALA A 111 19.95 -7.33 -15.33
C ALA A 111 19.17 -7.28 -14.00
N SER A 112 19.76 -6.69 -12.96
CA SER A 112 19.12 -6.52 -11.65
C SER A 112 17.91 -5.60 -11.72
N MET A 113 18.00 -4.48 -12.46
CA MET A 113 16.86 -3.58 -12.68
C MET A 113 15.71 -4.28 -13.43
N ILE A 114 16.03 -5.01 -14.49
CA ILE A 114 15.03 -5.76 -15.27
C ILE A 114 14.36 -6.82 -14.38
N PHE A 115 15.16 -7.57 -13.63
CA PHE A 115 14.67 -8.59 -12.69
C PHE A 115 13.75 -7.96 -11.64
N LEU A 116 14.22 -6.92 -10.95
CA LEU A 116 13.46 -6.24 -9.90
C LEU A 116 12.12 -5.71 -10.42
N SER A 117 12.12 -5.04 -11.58
CA SER A 117 10.91 -4.51 -12.20
C SER A 117 9.89 -5.61 -12.50
N ARG A 118 10.32 -6.68 -13.18
CA ARG A 118 9.45 -7.81 -13.54
C ARG A 118 8.92 -8.56 -12.32
N SER A 119 9.77 -8.77 -11.32
CA SER A 119 9.37 -9.41 -10.07
C SER A 119 8.33 -8.57 -9.33
N MET A 120 8.51 -7.25 -9.27
CA MET A 120 7.56 -6.34 -8.61
C MET A 120 6.22 -6.29 -9.35
N GLU A 121 6.24 -6.21 -10.68
CA GLU A 121 5.03 -6.23 -11.50
C GLU A 121 4.25 -7.55 -11.33
N THR A 122 4.94 -8.68 -11.35
CA THR A 122 4.31 -10.01 -11.23
C THR A 122 3.69 -10.23 -9.85
N TRP A 123 4.39 -9.81 -8.79
CA TRP A 123 3.88 -9.95 -7.42
C TRP A 123 2.70 -9.01 -7.17
N LEU A 124 2.83 -7.72 -7.51
CA LEU A 124 1.80 -6.72 -7.23
C LEU A 124 0.53 -6.95 -8.06
N SER A 125 0.65 -7.33 -9.33
CA SER A 125 -0.52 -7.61 -10.18
C SER A 125 -1.35 -8.79 -9.68
N ARG A 126 -0.70 -9.86 -9.20
CA ARG A 126 -1.40 -11.04 -8.66
C ARG A 126 -2.14 -10.72 -7.37
N GLU A 127 -1.47 -10.08 -6.42
CA GLU A 127 -2.08 -9.76 -5.12
C GLU A 127 -3.23 -8.75 -5.27
N VAL A 128 -3.05 -7.70 -6.07
CA VAL A 128 -4.12 -6.71 -6.32
C VAL A 128 -5.30 -7.36 -7.02
N LYS A 129 -5.06 -8.23 -8.02
CA LYS A 129 -6.12 -8.94 -8.72
C LYS A 129 -6.89 -9.88 -7.77
N HIS A 130 -6.19 -10.65 -6.95
CA HIS A 130 -6.83 -11.55 -5.98
C HIS A 130 -7.66 -10.80 -4.94
N ALA A 131 -7.13 -9.69 -4.40
CA ALA A 131 -7.87 -8.86 -3.46
C ALA A 131 -9.15 -8.28 -4.08
N LEU A 132 -9.09 -7.87 -5.35
CA LEU A 132 -10.24 -7.34 -6.07
C LEU A 132 -11.28 -8.43 -6.37
N GLU A 133 -10.85 -9.62 -6.79
CA GLU A 133 -11.73 -10.77 -7.02
C GLU A 133 -12.46 -11.20 -5.74
N GLU A 134 -11.77 -11.30 -4.60
CA GLU A 134 -12.41 -11.64 -3.33
C GLU A 134 -13.34 -10.53 -2.83
N SER A 135 -12.96 -9.26 -2.99
CA SER A 135 -13.84 -8.13 -2.64
C SER A 135 -15.13 -8.14 -3.48
N MET A 136 -15.03 -8.42 -4.77
CA MET A 136 -16.20 -8.59 -5.64
C MET A 136 -17.07 -9.78 -5.24
N LYS A 137 -16.45 -10.90 -4.85
CA LYS A 137 -17.17 -12.08 -4.38
C LYS A 137 -17.93 -11.81 -3.09
N VAL A 138 -17.32 -11.13 -2.12
CA VAL A 138 -17.98 -10.68 -0.87
C VAL A 138 -19.13 -9.73 -1.18
N ALA A 139 -18.92 -8.74 -2.06
CA ALA A 139 -19.98 -7.82 -2.47
C ALA A 139 -21.16 -8.57 -3.13
N ASN A 140 -20.88 -9.52 -4.02
CA ASN A 140 -21.92 -10.28 -4.71
C ASN A 140 -22.70 -11.20 -3.75
N ILE A 141 -22.01 -11.81 -2.77
CA ILE A 141 -22.68 -12.58 -1.70
C ILE A 141 -23.59 -11.65 -0.89
N TYR A 142 -23.11 -10.48 -0.50
CA TYR A 142 -23.91 -9.50 0.25
C TYR A 142 -25.14 -9.04 -0.53
N TYR A 143 -24.99 -8.71 -1.83
CA TYR A 143 -26.13 -8.33 -2.68
C TYR A 143 -27.14 -9.46 -2.84
N LYS A 144 -26.68 -10.69 -3.03
CA LYS A 144 -27.56 -11.86 -3.16
C LYS A 144 -28.34 -12.12 -1.88
N GLU A 145 -27.69 -12.05 -0.73
CA GLU A 145 -28.34 -12.22 0.58
C GLU A 145 -29.34 -11.10 0.84
N ALA A 146 -28.93 -9.83 0.65
CA ALA A 146 -29.82 -8.68 0.82
C ALA A 146 -31.05 -8.74 -0.10
N SER A 147 -30.91 -9.25 -1.34
CA SER A 147 -32.05 -9.46 -2.24
C SER A 147 -32.97 -10.57 -1.74
N ALA A 148 -32.40 -11.71 -1.31
CA ALA A 148 -33.17 -12.82 -0.77
C ALA A 148 -33.96 -12.41 0.50
N ASP A 149 -33.32 -11.67 1.41
CA ASP A 149 -33.95 -11.12 2.61
C ASP A 149 -35.07 -10.14 2.24
N ALA A 150 -34.83 -9.21 1.31
CA ALA A 150 -35.84 -8.26 0.86
C ALA A 150 -37.07 -8.95 0.26
N ILE A 151 -36.87 -10.00 -0.55
CA ILE A 151 -37.96 -10.82 -1.11
C ILE A 151 -38.70 -11.56 0.01
N HIS A 152 -37.98 -12.15 0.96
CA HIS A 152 -38.56 -12.86 2.09
C HIS A 152 -39.43 -11.95 2.98
N TYR A 153 -38.93 -10.76 3.29
CA TYR A 153 -39.67 -9.77 4.08
C TYR A 153 -40.86 -9.20 3.31
N ALA A 154 -40.70 -8.88 2.02
CA ALA A 154 -41.79 -8.42 1.17
C ALA A 154 -42.92 -9.45 1.07
N SER A 155 -42.59 -10.74 0.91
CA SER A 155 -43.57 -11.83 0.89
C SER A 155 -44.31 -11.96 2.22
N SER A 156 -43.58 -11.88 3.34
CA SER A 156 -44.16 -11.95 4.70
C SER A 156 -45.10 -10.78 4.98
N ILE A 157 -44.69 -9.56 4.63
CA ILE A 157 -45.51 -8.34 4.76
C ILE A 157 -46.76 -8.44 3.87
N SER A 158 -46.60 -8.84 2.60
CA SER A 158 -47.71 -8.99 1.65
C SER A 158 -48.75 -10.01 2.12
N LYS A 159 -48.31 -11.15 2.66
CA LYS A 159 -49.18 -12.18 3.23
C LYS A 159 -50.01 -11.62 4.39
N GLU A 160 -49.38 -10.91 5.33
CA GLU A 160 -50.07 -10.33 6.49
C GLU A 160 -51.06 -9.23 6.09
N ILE A 161 -50.71 -8.38 5.12
CA ILE A 161 -51.61 -7.37 4.53
C ILE A 161 -52.85 -8.04 3.92
N THR A 162 -52.64 -9.14 3.18
CA THR A 162 -53.71 -9.88 2.49
C THR A 162 -54.64 -10.58 3.49
N GLU A 163 -54.09 -11.30 4.47
CA GLU A 163 -54.85 -12.02 5.49
C GLU A 163 -55.73 -11.07 6.34
N ARG A 164 -55.20 -9.89 6.67
CA ARG A 164 -55.90 -8.88 7.47
C ARG A 164 -56.77 -7.92 6.65
N ARG A 165 -56.77 -8.04 5.31
CA ARG A 165 -57.53 -7.17 4.39
C ARG A 165 -57.28 -5.68 4.61
N LEU A 166 -56.00 -5.32 4.78
CA LEU A 166 -55.57 -3.95 5.15
C LEU A 166 -55.54 -2.97 3.97
N LEU A 167 -55.75 -3.45 2.73
CA LEU A 167 -55.78 -2.61 1.52
C LEU A 167 -57.09 -1.82 1.33
N LYS A 168 -58.07 -1.97 2.23
CA LYS A 168 -59.32 -1.20 2.17
C LYS A 168 -59.08 0.23 2.68
N GLU A 169 -59.73 1.23 2.08
CA GLU A 169 -59.58 2.66 2.43
C GLU A 169 -59.74 2.94 3.94
N GLY A 170 -60.67 2.26 4.62
CA GLY A 170 -60.88 2.41 6.07
C GLY A 170 -59.78 1.82 6.97
N ASN A 171 -58.83 1.05 6.41
CA ASN A 171 -57.78 0.35 7.15
C ASN A 171 -56.37 0.90 6.87
N LEU A 172 -56.23 1.99 6.11
CA LEU A 172 -54.93 2.53 5.70
C LEU A 172 -54.08 3.00 6.90
N GLU A 173 -54.70 3.53 7.95
CA GLU A 173 -53.99 3.88 9.20
C GLU A 173 -53.43 2.64 9.92
N ILE A 174 -54.17 1.53 9.90
CA ILE A 174 -53.73 0.24 10.46
C ILE A 174 -52.60 -0.35 9.61
N LEU A 175 -52.70 -0.21 8.29
CA LEU A 175 -51.65 -0.59 7.35
C LEU A 175 -50.36 0.20 7.62
N LYS A 176 -50.48 1.51 7.80
CA LYS A 176 -49.33 2.39 8.11
C LYS A 176 -48.63 1.96 9.40
N ALA A 177 -49.38 1.75 10.48
CA ALA A 177 -48.82 1.30 11.76
C ALA A 177 -48.11 -0.06 11.64
N LEU A 178 -48.70 -1.01 10.88
CA LEU A 178 -48.06 -2.30 10.60
C LEU A 178 -46.75 -2.11 9.83
N LEU A 179 -46.72 -1.26 8.81
CA LEU A 179 -45.51 -1.02 8.01
C LEU A 179 -44.39 -0.38 8.84
N GLU A 180 -44.72 0.55 9.74
CA GLU A 180 -43.75 1.15 10.67
C GLU A 180 -43.16 0.09 11.62
N GLU A 181 -44.00 -0.78 12.17
CA GLU A 181 -43.59 -1.91 13.02
C GLU A 181 -42.65 -2.86 12.25
N LYS A 182 -43.06 -3.32 11.06
CA LYS A 182 -42.27 -4.25 10.25
C LYS A 182 -40.99 -3.64 9.71
N MET A 183 -41.00 -2.35 9.37
CA MET A 183 -39.80 -1.63 8.93
C MET A 183 -38.75 -1.60 10.05
N SER A 184 -39.17 -1.34 11.30
CA SER A 184 -38.28 -1.40 12.46
C SER A 184 -37.82 -2.83 12.74
N LEU A 185 -38.72 -3.82 12.70
CA LEU A 185 -38.42 -5.21 13.00
C LEU A 185 -37.41 -5.83 12.02
N PHE A 186 -37.60 -5.60 10.72
CA PHE A 186 -36.74 -6.13 9.66
C PHE A 186 -35.57 -5.18 9.31
N ARG A 187 -35.42 -4.06 10.02
CA ARG A 187 -34.39 -3.03 9.78
C ARG A 187 -34.40 -2.54 8.33
N LEU A 188 -35.58 -2.45 7.74
CA LEU A 188 -35.75 -1.97 6.37
C LEU A 188 -35.56 -0.46 6.32
N SER A 189 -35.00 0.00 5.22
CA SER A 189 -34.75 1.41 4.97
C SER A 189 -36.01 2.15 4.47
N ALA A 190 -36.88 1.44 3.75
CA ALA A 190 -38.18 1.92 3.33
C ALA A 190 -39.09 0.75 2.98
N VAL A 191 -40.40 0.96 3.08
CA VAL A 191 -41.43 0.05 2.59
C VAL A 191 -42.51 0.87 1.88
N GLU A 192 -42.89 0.43 0.70
CA GLU A 192 -43.87 1.12 -0.15
C GLU A 192 -44.87 0.10 -0.69
N VAL A 193 -46.15 0.45 -0.60
CA VAL A 193 -47.27 -0.39 -1.04
C VAL A 193 -47.98 0.32 -2.18
N PHE A 194 -48.14 -0.38 -3.30
CA PHE A 194 -48.83 0.10 -4.49
C PHE A 194 -50.16 -0.63 -4.68
N SER A 195 -51.14 0.06 -5.27
CA SER A 195 -52.37 -0.55 -5.76
C SER A 195 -52.10 -1.36 -7.04
N ALA A 196 -53.08 -2.16 -7.47
CA ALA A 196 -53.00 -2.89 -8.74
C ALA A 196 -52.89 -1.97 -9.97
N GLN A 197 -53.31 -0.70 -9.83
CA GLN A 197 -53.21 0.34 -10.85
C GLN A 197 -51.86 1.08 -10.81
N GLY A 198 -50.99 0.76 -9.85
CA GLY A 198 -49.69 1.41 -9.66
C GLY A 198 -49.73 2.70 -8.84
N GLU A 199 -50.87 2.98 -8.19
CA GLU A 199 -51.00 4.14 -7.29
C GLU A 199 -50.31 3.85 -5.94
N GLU A 200 -49.53 4.80 -5.43
CA GLU A 200 -48.90 4.69 -4.11
C GLU A 200 -49.98 4.78 -3.02
N LEU A 201 -50.16 3.71 -2.23
CA LEU A 201 -51.13 3.66 -1.14
C LEU A 201 -50.52 4.13 0.18
N VAL A 202 -49.35 3.59 0.54
CA VAL A 202 -48.61 3.94 1.76
C VAL A 202 -47.12 3.80 1.51
N LYS A 203 -46.34 4.78 2.00
CA LYS A 203 -44.88 4.80 1.93
C LYS A 203 -44.30 5.19 3.28
N ILE A 204 -43.38 4.37 3.79
CA ILE A 204 -42.63 4.63 5.01
C ILE A 204 -41.14 4.61 4.67
N ILE A 205 -40.41 5.65 5.09
CA ILE A 205 -38.98 5.81 4.81
C ILE A 205 -38.28 6.11 6.13
N SER A 206 -37.17 5.42 6.39
CA SER A 206 -36.32 5.71 7.54
C SER A 206 -35.62 7.08 7.37
N PRO A 207 -35.54 7.91 8.43
CA PRO A 207 -34.76 9.15 8.41
C PRO A 207 -33.26 8.95 8.11
N SER A 208 -32.75 7.73 8.27
CA SER A 208 -31.36 7.37 7.99
C SER A 208 -31.07 7.18 6.49
N LEU A 209 -32.09 7.16 5.64
CA LEU A 209 -31.94 7.12 4.19
C LEU A 209 -31.51 8.50 3.71
N GLY A 210 -30.22 8.71 3.47
CA GLY A 210 -29.66 9.97 2.94
C GLY A 210 -30.06 10.23 1.48
N ILE A 211 -29.09 10.59 0.62
CA ILE A 211 -29.31 10.94 -0.81
C ILE A 211 -29.75 9.72 -1.68
N ALA A 212 -29.86 8.52 -1.09
CA ALA A 212 -30.26 7.31 -1.81
C ALA A 212 -31.75 7.36 -2.18
N ARG A 213 -32.04 7.41 -3.49
CA ARG A 213 -33.41 7.38 -4.00
C ARG A 213 -33.93 5.94 -4.00
N LEU A 214 -35.16 5.77 -3.55
CA LEU A 214 -35.89 4.53 -3.77
C LEU A 214 -36.00 4.25 -5.28
N PRO A 215 -35.98 2.97 -5.70
CA PRO A 215 -36.21 2.62 -7.09
C PRO A 215 -37.56 3.19 -7.54
N SER A 216 -37.56 3.88 -8.69
CA SER A 216 -38.79 4.42 -9.27
C SER A 216 -39.83 3.31 -9.49
N PRO A 217 -41.14 3.58 -9.34
CA PRO A 217 -42.20 2.65 -9.74
C PRO A 217 -42.07 2.17 -11.19
N GLU A 218 -41.43 2.97 -12.06
CA GLU A 218 -41.17 2.60 -13.45
C GLU A 218 -39.95 1.69 -13.66
N SER A 219 -39.16 1.45 -12.60
CA SER A 219 -37.96 0.63 -12.67
C SER A 219 -38.30 -0.82 -13.06
N LYS A 220 -37.36 -1.46 -13.75
CA LYS A 220 -37.50 -2.86 -14.19
C LYS A 220 -37.80 -3.81 -13.02
N ASN A 221 -37.23 -3.54 -11.85
CA ASN A 221 -37.39 -4.36 -10.66
C ASN A 221 -38.81 -4.26 -10.08
N VAL A 222 -39.37 -3.05 -10.00
CA VAL A 222 -40.74 -2.83 -9.50
C VAL A 222 -41.76 -3.43 -10.48
N LYS A 223 -41.59 -3.24 -11.79
CA LYS A 223 -42.47 -3.84 -12.81
C LYS A 223 -42.43 -5.37 -12.79
N ALA A 224 -41.24 -5.97 -12.64
CA ALA A 224 -41.11 -7.42 -12.51
C ALA A 224 -41.83 -7.92 -11.24
N ALA A 225 -41.63 -7.26 -10.11
CA ALA A 225 -42.30 -7.61 -8.85
C ALA A 225 -43.84 -7.52 -8.96
N MET A 226 -44.37 -6.48 -9.60
CA MET A 226 -45.82 -6.33 -9.85
C MET A 226 -46.39 -7.44 -10.74
N SER A 227 -45.57 -8.02 -11.62
CA SER A 227 -45.93 -9.18 -12.45
C SER A 227 -45.78 -10.54 -11.74
N GLY A 228 -45.41 -10.54 -10.46
CA GLY A 228 -45.15 -11.76 -9.68
C GLY A 228 -43.76 -12.37 -9.91
N ASN A 229 -42.85 -11.67 -10.58
CA ASN A 229 -41.48 -12.12 -10.84
C ASN A 229 -40.51 -11.50 -9.83
N THR A 230 -39.68 -12.34 -9.21
CA THR A 230 -38.52 -11.90 -8.42
C THR A 230 -37.27 -11.91 -9.30
N ILE A 231 -36.48 -10.83 -9.30
CA ILE A 231 -35.21 -10.73 -10.07
C ILE A 231 -34.03 -11.07 -9.18
#